data_AF-A0A495ZY41-F1
#
_entry.id   AF-A0A495ZY41-F1
#
_cell.length_a   1.000
_cell.length_b   1.000
_cell.length_c   1.000
_cell.angle_alpha   90.00
_cell.angle_beta   90.00
_cell.angle_gamma   90.00
#
_symmetry.space_group_name_H-M   'P 1'
#
loop_
_entity.id
_entity.type
_entity.pdbx_description
1 polymer ?
#
loop_
_entity_poly.entity_id
_entity_poly.type
_entity_poly.pdbx_seq_one_letter_code
_entity_poly.pdbx_strand_id
1 'polypeptide(L)'
;DEAILTLLQVLEPNTLALALHEASSAIQDKFFENMSHEQAETLGEESAQLTFEQKQLSETARQSVVNLVRNFAAKGLLKIR
;
A
#
# COMPACT_ATOMS: atom_id res chain seq x y z
N ASP A 1 2.03 -12.79 4.10
CA ASP A 1 0.82 -12.84 3.25
C ASP A 1 1.26 -12.65 1.80
N GLU A 2 1.02 -13.65 0.94
CA GLU A 2 1.43 -13.61 -0.48
C GLU A 2 0.81 -12.43 -1.24
N ALA A 3 -0.42 -12.02 -0.86
CA ALA A 3 -1.08 -10.91 -1.51
C ALA A 3 -0.42 -9.58 -1.16
N ILE A 4 -0.06 -9.38 0.11
CA ILE A 4 0.66 -8.18 0.56
C ILE A 4 2.04 -8.13 -0.09
N LEU A 5 2.80 -9.23 -0.07
CA LEU A 5 4.13 -9.30 -0.71
C LEU A 5 4.09 -8.95 -2.21
N THR A 6 3.04 -9.39 -2.93
CA THR A 6 2.85 -9.03 -4.35
C THR A 6 2.57 -7.53 -4.52
N LEU A 7 1.79 -6.92 -3.61
CA LEU A 7 1.52 -5.47 -3.65
C LEU A 7 2.78 -4.65 -3.36
N LEU A 8 3.61 -5.09 -2.40
CA LEU A 8 4.90 -4.47 -2.08
C LEU A 8 5.91 -4.50 -3.25
N GLN A 9 5.71 -5.39 -4.23
CA GLN A 9 6.56 -5.49 -5.44
C GLN A 9 6.02 -4.68 -6.63
N VAL A 10 4.76 -4.27 -6.60
CA VAL A 10 4.05 -3.67 -7.75
C VAL A 10 3.67 -2.21 -7.51
N LEU A 11 3.51 -1.79 -6.26
CA LEU A 11 3.17 -0.41 -5.90
C LEU A 11 4.44 0.40 -5.67
N GLU A 12 4.49 1.58 -6.29
CA GLU A 12 5.50 2.60 -5.98
C GLU A 12 5.42 3.02 -4.50
N PRO A 13 6.55 3.22 -3.80
CA PRO A 13 6.57 3.59 -2.38
C PRO A 13 5.69 4.79 -2.03
N ASN A 14 5.70 5.84 -2.86
CA ASN A 14 4.85 7.02 -2.68
C ASN A 14 3.34 6.70 -2.75
N THR A 15 2.93 5.83 -3.68
CA THR A 15 1.53 5.40 -3.82
C THR A 15 1.09 4.58 -2.62
N LEU A 16 1.98 3.71 -2.12
CA LEU A 16 1.72 2.90 -0.94
C LEU A 16 1.65 3.74 0.34
N ALA A 17 2.57 4.69 0.52
CA ALA A 17 2.57 5.65 1.62
C ALA A 17 1.27 6.44 1.67
N LEU A 18 0.82 6.96 0.52
CA LEU A 18 -0.43 7.72 0.43
C LEU A 18 -1.68 6.84 0.69
N ALA A 19 -1.70 5.61 0.18
CA ALA A 19 -2.81 4.68 0.41
C ALA A 19 -2.90 4.19 1.86
N LEU A 20 -1.76 4.08 2.57
CA LEU A 20 -1.69 3.67 3.97
C LEU A 20 -1.89 4.83 4.97
N HIS A 21 -1.69 6.08 4.55
CA HIS A 21 -1.76 7.26 5.44
C HIS A 21 -3.03 7.34 6.30
N GLU A 22 -4.18 6.97 5.72
CA GLU A 22 -5.49 6.91 6.41
C GLU A 22 -6.02 5.48 6.58
N ALA A 23 -5.21 4.45 6.31
CA ALA A 23 -5.58 3.08 6.62
C ALA A 23 -5.61 2.88 8.14
N SER A 24 -6.46 1.99 8.64
CA SER A 24 -6.47 1.63 10.06
C SER A 24 -5.15 0.97 10.46
N SER A 25 -4.75 1.08 11.73
CA SER A 25 -3.52 0.47 12.24
C SER A 25 -3.42 -1.02 11.88
N ALA A 26 -4.50 -1.80 12.09
CA ALA A 26 -4.55 -3.22 11.74
C ALA A 26 -4.33 -3.54 10.24
N ILE A 27 -4.45 -2.55 9.34
CA ILE A 27 -4.05 -2.69 7.93
C ILE A 27 -2.59 -2.24 7.75
N GLN A 28 -2.18 -1.10 8.34
CA GLN A 28 -0.78 -0.65 8.33
C GLN A 28 0.16 -1.73 8.89
N ASP A 29 -0.15 -2.27 10.06
CA ASP A 29 0.58 -3.35 10.75
C ASP A 29 0.78 -4.56 9.83
N LYS A 30 -0.28 -5.02 9.14
CA LYS A 30 -0.19 -6.12 8.17
C LYS A 30 0.75 -5.83 7.00
N PHE A 31 0.82 -4.58 6.54
CA PHE A 31 1.79 -4.19 5.51
C PHE A 31 3.21 -4.19 6.07
N PHE A 32 3.44 -3.57 7.24
CA PHE A 32 4.75 -3.52 7.90
C PHE A 32 5.29 -4.90 8.30
N GLU A 33 4.44 -5.82 8.78
CA GLU A 33 4.78 -7.23 9.07
C GLU A 33 5.33 -8.01 7.87
N ASN A 34 5.10 -7.52 6.64
CA ASN A 34 5.52 -8.15 5.39
C ASN A 34 6.61 -7.36 4.66
N MET A 35 7.07 -6.22 5.21
CA MET A 35 8.15 -5.41 4.66
C MET A 35 9.52 -5.84 5.19
N SER A 36 10.56 -5.64 4.38
CA SER A 36 11.93 -5.55 4.90
C SER A 36 12.14 -4.24 5.68
N HIS A 37 13.22 -4.17 6.47
CA HIS A 37 13.57 -2.95 7.19
C HIS A 37 13.76 -1.74 6.25
N GLU A 38 14.45 -1.95 5.13
CA GLU A 38 14.68 -0.95 4.06
C GLU A 38 13.37 -0.47 3.41
N GLN A 39 12.42 -1.38 3.18
CA GLN A 39 11.10 -1.02 2.64
C GLN A 39 10.29 -0.18 3.64
N ALA A 40 10.34 -0.52 4.94
CA ALA A 40 9.66 0.23 5.99
C ALA A 40 10.29 1.62 6.21
N GLU A 41 11.62 1.73 6.13
CA GLU A 41 12.36 3.00 6.19
C GLU A 41 11.98 3.90 5.00
N THR A 42 12.09 3.38 3.77
CA THR A 42 11.70 4.09 2.54
C THR A 42 10.25 4.59 2.60
N LEU A 43 9.30 3.75 3.06
CA LEU A 43 7.91 4.13 3.22
C LEU A 43 7.71 5.22 4.28
N GLY A 44 8.50 5.20 5.36
CA GLY A 44 8.50 6.23 6.39
C GLY A 44 8.96 7.59 5.85
N GLU A 45 10.03 7.60 5.06
CA GLU A 45 10.52 8.81 4.37
C GLU A 45 9.48 9.37 3.40
N GLU A 46 8.92 8.53 2.53
CA GLU A 46 7.84 8.91 1.60
C GLU A 46 6.61 9.49 2.35
N SER A 47 6.18 8.83 3.43
CA SER A 47 5.05 9.26 4.26
C SER A 47 5.29 10.62 4.92
N ALA A 48 6.54 10.91 5.30
CA ALA A 48 6.95 12.20 5.86
C ALA A 48 6.97 13.31 4.79
N GLN A 49 7.31 12.97 3.54
CA GLN A 49 7.38 13.91 2.41
C GLN A 49 6.01 14.22 1.76
N LEU A 50 4.95 13.46 2.05
CA LEU A 50 3.61 13.69 1.51
C LEU A 50 3.09 15.12 1.77
N THR A 51 2.80 15.87 0.71
CA THR A 51 2.22 17.22 0.80
C THR A 51 0.77 17.19 1.31
N PHE A 52 0.23 18.36 1.64
CA PHE A 52 -1.18 18.49 2.03
C PHE A 52 -2.12 18.05 0.90
N GLU A 53 -1.84 18.49 -0.33
CA GLU A 53 -2.62 18.16 -1.54
C GLU A 53 -2.57 16.66 -1.83
N GLN A 54 -1.40 16.02 -1.69
CA GLN A 54 -1.27 14.58 -1.81
C GLN A 54 -2.13 13.86 -0.77
N LYS A 55 -2.06 14.27 0.51
CA LYS A 55 -2.86 13.68 1.60
C LYS A 55 -4.37 13.78 1.35
N GLN A 56 -4.87 14.85 0.71
CA GLN A 56 -6.29 14.92 0.30
C GLN A 56 -6.69 13.89 -0.77
N LEU A 57 -5.74 13.21 -1.42
CA LEU A 57 -5.98 12.14 -2.41
C LEU A 57 -5.83 10.73 -1.84
N SER A 58 -5.66 10.58 -0.52
CA SER A 58 -5.53 9.32 0.23
C SER A 58 -6.61 8.29 -0.14
N GLU A 59 -7.88 8.69 -0.13
CA GLU A 59 -9.04 7.87 -0.53
C GLU A 59 -8.92 7.37 -1.97
N THR A 60 -8.52 8.25 -2.90
CA THR A 60 -8.35 7.92 -4.32
C THR A 60 -7.20 6.94 -4.54
N ALA A 61 -6.07 7.12 -3.84
CA ALA A 61 -4.95 6.19 -3.87
C ALA A 61 -5.34 4.82 -3.29
N ARG A 62 -5.97 4.81 -2.11
CA ARG A 62 -6.47 3.62 -1.41
C ARG A 62 -7.51 2.86 -2.25
N GLN A 63 -8.43 3.55 -2.96
CA GLN A 63 -9.36 2.92 -3.89
C GLN A 63 -8.67 2.40 -5.17
N SER A 64 -7.60 3.05 -5.63
CA SER A 64 -6.79 2.58 -6.76
C SER A 64 -6.03 1.29 -6.41
N VAL A 65 -5.46 1.20 -5.20
CA VAL A 65 -4.85 -0.04 -4.67
C VAL A 65 -5.89 -1.16 -4.57
N VAL A 66 -7.09 -0.89 -4.02
CA VAL A 66 -8.19 -1.88 -3.97
C VAL A 66 -8.60 -2.36 -5.37
N ASN A 67 -8.62 -1.47 -6.37
CA ASN A 67 -8.91 -1.84 -7.75
C ASN A 67 -7.79 -2.70 -8.37
N LEU A 68 -6.52 -2.42 -8.06
CA LEU A 68 -5.38 -3.24 -8.47
C LEU A 68 -5.47 -4.66 -7.86
N VAL A 69 -5.76 -4.77 -6.56
CA VAL A 69 -5.98 -6.05 -5.86
C VAL A 69 -7.10 -6.85 -6.53
N ARG A 70 -8.26 -6.21 -6.80
CA ARG A 70 -9.40 -6.84 -7.48
C ARG A 70 -9.03 -7.32 -8.89
N ASN A 71 -8.31 -6.50 -9.66
CA ASN A 71 -7.86 -6.84 -11.01
C ASN A 71 -6.88 -8.02 -11.02
N PHE A 72 -5.99 -8.10 -10.03
CA PHE A 72 -5.06 -9.22 -9.91
C PHE A 72 -5.78 -10.51 -9.48
N ALA A 73 -6.75 -10.41 -8.57
CA ALA A 73 -7.59 -11.54 -8.18
C ALA A 73 -8.44 -12.07 -9.35
N ALA A 74 -9.06 -11.17 -10.12
CA ALA A 74 -9.82 -11.52 -11.33
C ALA A 74 -8.97 -12.21 -12.41
N LYS A 75 -7.66 -11.92 -12.46
CA LYS A 75 -6.69 -12.57 -13.35
C LYS A 75 -6.07 -13.85 -12.76
N GLY A 76 -6.44 -14.24 -11.54
CA GLY A 76 -5.83 -15.38 -10.84
C GLY A 76 -4.39 -15.15 -10.36
N LEU A 77 -3.88 -13.92 -10.46
CA LEU A 77 -2.53 -13.52 -10.01
C LEU A 77 -2.47 -13.34 -8.48
N LEU A 78 -3.61 -13.09 -7.84
CA LEU A 78 -3.76 -13.03 -6.38
C LEU A 78 -4.86 -13.96 -5.90
N LYS A 79 -4.60 -14.69 -4.82
CA LYS A 79 -5.62 -15.44 -4.08
C LYS A 79 -6.04 -14.64 -2.86
N ILE A 80 -7.12 -13.88 -3.00
CA ILE A 80 -7.87 -13.37 -1.84
C ILE A 80 -8.60 -14.57 -1.23
N ARG A 81 -8.32 -14.88 0.04
CA ARG A 81 -8.98 -15.93 0.82
C ARG A 81 -9.73 -15.31 2.00
#